data_AF-A0ABD2W9I1-F1
#
_entry.id   AF-A0ABD2W9I1-F1
#
_cell.length_a   1.000
_cell.length_b   1.000
_cell.length_c   1.000
_cell.angle_alpha   90.00
_cell.angle_beta   90.00
_cell.angle_gamma   90.00
#
_symmetry.space_group_name_H-M   'P 1'
#
loop_
_entity.id
_entity.type
_entity.pdbx_description
1 polymer ?
#
loop_
_entity_poly.entity_id
_entity_poly.type
_entity_poly.pdbx_seq_one_letter_code
_entity_poly.pdbx_strand_id
1 'polypeptide(L)'
;MVLDLKSNDYQEYVDVYDSNCEIYLLKYTKNNENSVKVREKGNKLQNSKEHNDKVHQDIWRLYTKSIALASPGSEELALAYGNRSYIMLHLAKFDESIKDIERALLVTGSDGLKCKLLCRKMTCLASIGSRSEEKQSTWYDIENIVVKNHDLILTNVKLANAIESAKKLVDQDLSKVDFSESVRRHMEDRVLTKIQNDRKKSCLVATQLIRPGETSVVSRKFYLTAPNSKKFYAYCAHCLVLVWTAIPCDRCRISMYCSESCKNNAWCEYHDVECAVLPHLQCIRDNLYYYQVLALRATIKAIREFGGVAALRRESLSGFDVNFDDTSFASFYNLNSEVVSNFSKNIIKCTCHLLVMLVKSTDFLVENSSKFSSSEMVANADITFIAGLIYKCIAISSLNAYYVAVSGTCDHYEDPNLCLKNRCCARGVIVCPLACLMSNDCNPNAELCFTEDCKLVFLCTRSIAKDNQVSISYFGTFYDVNLMDRQARMRIEKCRSKCNCQACKEAWPSMKDLARFIVNLNGIKSSYETLSEEIMSKWKSLIEYLEASENFAPKEQDLVAFGQDVQKVIDAVGQPHFLTTTLILYLIKIFKRLYEIKRIVVPNKCW
;
A
#
# COMPACT_ATOMS: atom_id res chain seq x y z
N MET A 1 -16.34 -16.61 -22.27
CA MET A 1 -16.16 -15.61 -23.34
C MET A 1 -14.71 -15.67 -23.79
N VAL A 2 -14.41 -16.48 -24.80
CA VAL A 2 -13.19 -16.30 -25.58
C VAL A 2 -13.37 -14.97 -26.29
N LEU A 3 -12.45 -14.04 -26.05
CA LEU A 3 -12.44 -12.73 -26.68
C LEU A 3 -12.39 -12.92 -28.20
N ASP A 4 -13.51 -12.72 -28.89
CA ASP A 4 -13.52 -12.48 -30.33
C ASP A 4 -13.18 -10.99 -30.53
N LEU A 5 -11.94 -10.64 -30.20
CA LEU A 5 -11.34 -9.38 -30.62
C LEU A 5 -11.38 -9.42 -32.14
N LYS A 6 -12.25 -8.64 -32.78
CA LYS A 6 -12.20 -8.48 -34.22
C LYS A 6 -10.74 -8.23 -34.60
N SER A 7 -10.19 -9.09 -35.43
CA SER A 7 -8.76 -9.18 -35.77
C SER A 7 -8.07 -7.82 -35.96
N ASN A 8 -8.81 -6.85 -36.48
CA ASN A 8 -8.31 -5.52 -36.82
C ASN A 8 -7.91 -4.68 -35.60
N ASP A 9 -8.65 -4.70 -34.48
CA ASP A 9 -8.32 -3.88 -33.31
C ASP A 9 -7.03 -4.40 -32.64
N TYR A 10 -6.90 -5.73 -32.51
CA TYR A 10 -5.68 -6.36 -32.00
C TYR A 10 -4.50 -6.03 -32.92
N GLN A 11 -4.65 -6.30 -34.21
CA GLN A 11 -3.61 -6.12 -35.21
C GLN A 11 -3.15 -4.66 -35.30
N GLU A 12 -4.06 -3.68 -35.31
CA GLU A 12 -3.71 -2.26 -35.31
C GLU A 12 -2.84 -1.88 -34.10
N TYR A 13 -3.18 -2.37 -32.90
CA TYR A 13 -2.36 -2.10 -31.71
C TYR A 13 -0.99 -2.78 -31.76
N VAL A 14 -0.91 -4.01 -32.27
CA VAL A 14 0.39 -4.70 -32.38
C VAL A 14 1.23 -4.07 -33.48
N ASP A 15 0.65 -3.67 -34.62
CA ASP A 15 1.34 -2.99 -35.72
C ASP A 15 1.90 -1.63 -35.29
N VAL A 16 1.10 -0.84 -34.55
CA VAL A 16 1.57 0.43 -33.95
C VAL A 16 2.73 0.16 -33.01
N TYR A 17 2.69 -0.93 -32.25
CA TYR A 17 3.78 -1.24 -31.34
C TYR A 17 5.03 -1.76 -32.06
N ASP A 18 4.90 -2.72 -32.98
CA ASP A 18 6.01 -3.27 -33.77
C ASP A 18 6.73 -2.13 -34.53
N SER A 19 5.98 -1.17 -35.07
CA SER A 19 6.54 0.02 -35.75
C SER A 19 7.29 0.98 -34.83
N ASN A 20 7.02 0.93 -33.52
CA ASN A 20 7.61 1.82 -32.51
C ASN A 20 8.40 1.05 -31.43
N CYS A 21 8.66 -0.24 -31.65
CA CYS A 21 9.15 -1.16 -30.63
C CYS A 21 10.49 -0.69 -30.05
N GLU A 22 11.39 -0.15 -30.89
CA GLU A 22 12.68 0.40 -30.46
C GLU A 22 12.54 1.66 -29.59
N ILE A 23 11.51 2.48 -29.81
CA ILE A 23 11.23 3.70 -29.02
C ILE A 23 10.69 3.32 -27.64
N TYR A 24 9.92 2.23 -27.56
CA TYR A 24 9.27 1.77 -26.33
C TYR A 24 10.10 0.75 -25.53
N LEU A 25 11.03 0.03 -26.15
CA LEU A 25 11.98 -0.88 -25.50
C LEU A 25 13.10 -0.13 -24.79
N LEU A 26 12.72 0.68 -23.80
CA LEU A 26 13.67 1.38 -22.95
C LEU A 26 14.39 0.37 -22.05
N LYS A 27 15.69 0.19 -22.28
CA LYS A 27 16.59 -0.43 -21.30
C LYS A 27 16.67 0.48 -20.07
N TYR A 28 15.76 0.27 -19.13
CA TYR A 28 15.78 0.93 -17.84
C TYR A 28 16.66 0.17 -16.86
N THR A 29 17.94 0.08 -17.23
CA THR A 29 18.99 -0.44 -16.37
C THR A 29 19.43 0.63 -15.38
N LYS A 30 20.11 0.18 -14.34
CA LYS A 30 20.85 1.05 -13.43
C LYS A 30 21.94 1.80 -14.19
N ASN A 31 22.22 3.02 -13.75
CA ASN A 31 23.18 3.92 -14.35
C ASN A 31 23.77 4.83 -13.26
N ASN A 32 25.08 4.69 -13.04
CA ASN A 32 25.79 5.38 -11.97
C ASN A 32 25.84 6.90 -12.17
N GLU A 33 25.99 7.40 -13.40
CA GLU A 33 25.94 8.84 -13.67
C GLU A 33 24.59 9.45 -13.28
N ASN A 34 23.50 8.76 -13.59
CA ASN A 34 22.15 9.19 -13.21
C ASN A 34 21.96 9.12 -11.69
N SER A 35 22.54 8.11 -11.03
CA SER A 35 22.58 8.05 -9.57
C SER A 35 23.29 9.29 -8.99
N VAL A 36 24.47 9.64 -9.50
CA VAL A 36 25.24 10.82 -9.08
C VAL A 36 24.44 12.10 -9.30
N LYS A 37 23.90 12.32 -10.50
CA LYS A 37 23.09 13.52 -10.82
C LYS A 37 21.91 13.70 -9.87
N VAL A 38 21.24 12.62 -9.48
CA VAL A 38 20.11 12.68 -8.53
C VAL A 38 20.61 12.91 -7.10
N ARG A 39 21.70 12.25 -6.70
CA ARG A 39 22.34 12.43 -5.38
C ARG A 39 22.79 13.86 -5.16
N GLU A 40 23.38 14.49 -6.17
CA GLU A 40 23.81 15.89 -6.13
C GLU A 40 22.64 16.86 -5.94
N LYS A 41 21.46 16.58 -6.51
CA LYS A 41 20.25 17.35 -6.22
C LYS A 41 19.85 17.23 -4.76
N GLY A 42 19.96 16.02 -4.18
CA GLY A 42 19.74 15.79 -2.75
C GLY A 42 20.75 16.57 -1.89
N ASN A 43 22.04 16.55 -2.27
CA ASN A 43 23.09 17.29 -1.57
C ASN A 43 22.83 18.80 -1.57
N LYS A 44 22.35 19.36 -2.68
CA LYS A 44 21.99 20.79 -2.78
C LYS A 44 20.90 21.16 -1.76
N LEU A 45 19.86 20.34 -1.64
CA LEU A 45 18.80 20.56 -0.65
C LEU A 45 19.30 20.37 0.78
N GLN A 46 20.09 19.33 1.03
CA GLN A 46 20.65 19.04 2.35
C GLN A 46 21.59 20.13 2.89
N ASN A 47 22.22 20.89 1.99
CA ASN A 47 23.11 22.00 2.34
C ASN A 47 22.38 23.35 2.37
N SER A 48 21.07 23.38 2.15
CA SER A 48 20.28 24.60 2.27
C SER A 48 20.12 25.02 3.74
N LYS A 49 19.88 26.31 3.99
CA LYS A 49 19.75 26.85 5.36
C LYS A 49 18.43 26.51 6.02
N GLU A 50 17.39 26.26 5.24
CA GLU A 50 16.02 26.08 5.71
C GLU A 50 15.53 24.68 5.42
N HIS A 51 15.28 23.93 6.48
CA HIS A 51 14.69 22.60 6.40
C HIS A 51 13.29 22.63 7.02
N ASN A 52 12.32 22.15 6.27
CA ASN A 52 10.96 21.83 6.71
C ASN A 52 10.62 20.38 6.33
N ASP A 53 9.44 19.91 6.73
CA ASP A 53 8.96 18.57 6.41
C ASP A 53 9.04 18.24 4.90
N LYS A 54 8.71 19.21 4.04
CA LYS A 54 8.72 19.06 2.60
C LYS A 54 10.13 18.88 2.04
N VAL A 55 11.07 19.72 2.47
CA VAL A 55 12.49 19.63 2.09
C VAL A 55 13.07 18.29 2.54
N HIS A 56 12.79 17.86 3.78
CA HIS A 56 13.21 16.56 4.27
C HIS A 56 12.66 15.39 3.45
N GLN A 57 11.37 15.42 3.09
CA GLN A 57 10.77 14.42 2.20
C GLN A 57 11.46 14.39 0.83
N ASP A 58 11.78 15.55 0.27
CA ASP A 58 12.46 15.65 -1.03
C ASP A 58 13.90 15.15 -0.98
N ILE A 59 14.66 15.47 0.08
CA ILE A 59 16.00 14.92 0.31
C ILE A 59 15.94 13.39 0.39
N TRP A 60 15.07 12.84 1.24
CA TRP A 60 14.89 11.40 1.38
C TRP A 60 14.53 10.73 0.06
N ARG A 61 13.60 11.32 -0.71
CA ARG A 61 13.18 10.80 -2.02
C ARG A 61 14.32 10.82 -3.03
N LEU A 62 15.12 11.88 -3.07
CA LEU A 62 16.25 12.01 -4.00
C LEU A 62 17.34 10.99 -3.67
N TYR A 63 17.74 10.84 -2.41
CA TYR A 63 18.73 9.83 -2.04
C TYR A 63 18.23 8.40 -2.28
N THR A 64 16.96 8.11 -1.99
CA THR A 64 16.38 6.79 -2.30
C THR A 64 16.33 6.53 -3.81
N LYS A 65 16.02 7.55 -4.62
CA LYS A 65 16.07 7.44 -6.09
C LYS A 65 17.49 7.22 -6.59
N SER A 66 18.50 7.85 -5.98
CA SER A 66 19.91 7.60 -6.30
C SER A 66 20.29 6.14 -6.02
N ILE A 67 19.89 5.58 -4.87
CA ILE A 67 20.07 4.15 -4.56
C ILE A 67 19.39 3.25 -5.61
N ALA A 68 18.16 3.56 -6.02
CA ALA A 68 17.45 2.81 -7.05
C ALA A 68 18.19 2.79 -8.40
N LEU A 69 18.89 3.89 -8.73
CA LEU A 69 19.63 4.06 -9.99
C LEU A 69 21.05 3.50 -9.97
N ALA A 70 21.68 3.38 -8.81
CA ALA A 70 23.07 2.90 -8.71
C ALA A 70 23.17 1.40 -9.02
N SER A 71 24.25 1.03 -9.72
CA SER A 71 24.59 -0.37 -10.01
C SER A 71 24.91 -1.14 -8.73
N PRO A 72 24.58 -2.45 -8.64
CA PRO A 72 24.93 -3.26 -7.48
C PRO A 72 26.45 -3.27 -7.25
N GLY A 73 26.87 -3.18 -6.00
CA GLY A 73 28.29 -3.21 -5.63
C GLY A 73 29.10 -1.97 -6.02
N SER A 74 28.50 -0.92 -6.58
CA SER A 74 29.25 0.28 -6.98
C SER A 74 29.51 1.25 -5.83
N GLU A 75 30.58 2.03 -5.93
CA GLU A 75 30.89 3.07 -4.93
C GLU A 75 29.77 4.13 -4.89
N GLU A 76 29.09 4.40 -6.01
CA GLU A 76 27.94 5.30 -6.04
C GLU A 76 26.76 4.79 -5.21
N LEU A 77 26.57 3.46 -5.13
CA LEU A 77 25.56 2.86 -4.27
C LEU A 77 25.93 3.08 -2.79
N ALA A 78 27.19 2.86 -2.42
CA ALA A 78 27.67 3.10 -1.06
C ALA A 78 27.55 4.58 -0.67
N LEU A 79 27.93 5.50 -1.55
CA LEU A 79 27.76 6.94 -1.36
C LEU A 79 26.28 7.31 -1.21
N ALA A 80 25.38 6.72 -2.00
CA ALA A 80 23.95 7.00 -1.92
C ALA A 80 23.33 6.51 -0.59
N TYR A 81 23.70 5.31 -0.13
CA TYR A 81 23.35 4.83 1.22
C TYR A 81 23.93 5.74 2.31
N GLY A 82 25.19 6.15 2.17
CA GLY A 82 25.83 7.10 3.08
C GLY A 82 25.18 8.48 3.08
N ASN A 83 24.58 8.92 1.97
CA ASN A 83 23.80 10.14 1.93
C ASN A 83 22.43 9.97 2.58
N ARG A 84 21.75 8.83 2.36
CA ARG A 84 20.43 8.56 2.97
C ARG A 84 20.52 8.37 4.48
N SER A 85 21.55 7.70 5.01
CA SER A 85 21.75 7.59 6.46
C SER A 85 21.96 8.96 7.13
N TYR A 86 22.52 9.94 6.41
CA TYR A 86 22.65 11.30 6.95
C TYR A 86 21.30 11.96 7.19
N ILE A 87 20.38 11.91 6.21
CA ILE A 87 19.04 12.47 6.43
C ILE A 87 18.27 11.66 7.47
N MET A 88 18.45 10.33 7.56
CA MET A 88 17.82 9.53 8.63
C MET A 88 18.25 10.01 10.02
N LEU A 89 19.54 10.30 10.23
CA LEU A 89 20.03 10.89 11.48
C LEU A 89 19.33 12.23 11.78
N HIS A 90 19.21 13.11 10.79
CA HIS A 90 18.53 14.43 10.94
C HIS A 90 17.04 14.30 11.25
N LEU A 91 16.42 13.17 10.91
CA LEU A 91 15.04 12.84 11.26
C LEU A 91 14.93 12.02 12.54
N ALA A 92 16.04 11.83 13.27
CA ALA A 92 16.18 10.97 14.45
C ALA A 92 15.72 9.52 14.22
N LYS A 93 15.82 9.05 12.97
CA LYS A 93 15.59 7.67 12.54
C LYS A 93 16.90 6.88 12.71
N PHE A 94 17.35 6.71 13.95
CA PHE A 94 18.69 6.20 14.26
C PHE A 94 18.90 4.75 13.80
N ASP A 95 17.96 3.84 14.07
CA ASP A 95 18.05 2.45 13.60
C ASP A 95 18.02 2.35 12.06
N GLU A 96 17.22 3.18 11.40
CA GLU A 96 17.23 3.29 9.95
C GLU A 96 18.58 3.82 9.42
N SER A 97 19.14 4.85 10.05
CA SER A 97 20.47 5.37 9.71
C SER A 97 21.54 4.26 9.79
N ILE A 98 21.54 3.47 10.87
CA ILE A 98 22.47 2.35 11.07
C ILE A 98 22.33 1.31 9.95
N LYS A 99 21.11 0.92 9.57
CA LYS A 99 20.88 -0.06 8.48
C LYS A 99 21.51 0.37 7.15
N ASP A 100 21.40 1.64 6.80
CA ASP A 100 22.01 2.16 5.58
C ASP A 100 23.54 2.30 5.69
N ILE A 101 24.06 2.63 6.88
CA ILE A 101 25.50 2.63 7.14
C ILE A 101 26.07 1.23 6.91
N GLU A 102 25.46 0.20 7.47
CA GLU A 102 25.92 -1.18 7.34
C GLU A 102 25.91 -1.64 5.87
N ARG A 103 24.85 -1.32 5.12
CA ARG A 103 24.80 -1.59 3.67
C ARG A 103 25.89 -0.86 2.90
N ALA A 104 26.19 0.38 3.26
CA ALA A 104 27.26 1.14 2.61
C ALA A 104 28.63 0.52 2.91
N LEU A 105 28.90 0.11 4.16
CA LEU A 105 30.15 -0.51 4.59
C LEU A 105 30.44 -1.84 3.88
N LEU A 106 29.40 -2.61 3.53
CA LEU A 106 29.54 -3.84 2.75
C LEU A 106 30.01 -3.60 1.30
N VAL A 107 29.89 -2.38 0.80
CA VAL A 107 30.12 -2.05 -0.62
C VAL A 107 31.33 -1.14 -0.81
N THR A 108 31.54 -0.14 0.06
CA THR A 108 32.57 0.88 -0.18
C THR A 108 33.99 0.34 -0.06
N GLY A 109 34.82 0.68 -1.04
CA GLY A 109 36.27 0.49 -0.96
C GLY A 109 36.98 1.65 -0.25
N SER A 110 36.31 2.78 -0.03
CA SER A 110 36.91 4.01 0.48
C SER A 110 36.99 4.03 2.01
N ASP A 111 38.21 3.98 2.55
CA ASP A 111 38.45 4.09 3.99
C ASP A 111 37.98 5.43 4.58
N GLY A 112 38.08 6.53 3.81
CA GLY A 112 37.53 7.83 4.20
C GLY A 112 36.01 7.80 4.34
N LEU A 113 35.30 7.11 3.44
CA LEU A 113 33.85 6.93 3.55
C LEU A 113 33.50 6.01 4.71
N LYS A 114 34.19 4.88 4.88
CA LYS A 114 33.99 3.96 6.02
C LYS A 114 34.11 4.69 7.35
N CYS A 115 35.18 5.46 7.54
CA CYS A 115 35.41 6.23 8.76
C CYS A 115 34.27 7.23 9.02
N LYS A 116 33.84 7.97 7.99
CA LYS A 116 32.70 8.90 8.08
C LYS A 116 31.39 8.20 8.48
N LEU A 117 31.14 7.02 7.92
CA LEU A 117 29.94 6.22 8.21
C LEU A 117 29.97 5.68 9.65
N LEU A 118 31.11 5.16 10.11
CA LEU A 118 31.28 4.66 11.47
C LEU A 118 31.16 5.78 12.51
N CYS A 119 31.70 6.98 12.25
CA CYS A 119 31.48 8.14 13.12
C CYS A 119 29.99 8.48 13.24
N ARG A 120 29.22 8.38 12.15
CA ARG A 120 27.78 8.55 12.19
C ARG A 120 27.08 7.42 12.94
N LYS A 121 27.54 6.18 12.80
CA LYS A 121 27.03 5.01 13.54
C LYS A 121 27.18 5.26 15.05
N MET A 122 28.33 5.77 15.49
CA MET A 122 28.57 6.18 16.89
C MET A 122 27.53 7.18 17.40
N THR A 123 27.23 8.24 16.62
CA THR A 123 26.17 9.18 16.98
C THR A 123 24.82 8.51 17.11
N CYS A 124 24.44 7.63 16.17
CA CYS A 124 23.17 6.92 16.23
C CYS A 124 23.08 6.01 17.46
N LEU A 125 24.14 5.25 17.75
CA LEU A 125 24.20 4.34 18.91
C LEU A 125 24.11 5.11 20.24
N ALA A 126 24.82 6.23 20.36
CA ALA A 126 24.76 7.09 21.54
C ALA A 126 23.37 7.72 21.72
N SER A 127 22.64 8.02 20.64
CA SER A 127 21.27 8.56 20.71
C SER A 127 20.21 7.52 21.07
N ILE A 128 20.37 6.26 20.66
CA ILE A 128 19.46 5.17 21.03
C ILE A 128 19.66 4.79 22.52
N GLY A 129 20.91 4.80 22.98
CA GLY A 129 21.32 4.33 24.30
C GLY A 129 21.31 2.79 24.41
N SER A 130 21.93 2.25 25.46
CA SER A 130 21.91 0.80 25.78
C SER A 130 22.60 -0.13 24.75
N ARG A 131 23.65 0.34 24.06
CA ARG A 131 24.46 -0.46 23.11
C ARG A 131 25.97 -0.26 23.29
N SER A 132 26.47 -0.40 24.51
CA SER A 132 27.89 -0.15 24.86
C SER A 132 28.87 -1.02 24.05
N GLU A 133 28.57 -2.31 23.89
CA GLU A 133 29.42 -3.24 23.12
C GLU A 133 29.51 -2.84 21.64
N GLU A 134 28.39 -2.48 20.99
CA GLU A 134 28.40 -2.00 19.61
C GLU A 134 29.19 -0.70 19.46
N LYS A 135 29.13 0.21 20.46
CA LYS A 135 29.93 1.45 20.45
C LYS A 135 31.43 1.16 20.53
N GLN A 136 31.84 0.26 21.43
CA GLN A 136 33.25 -0.13 21.55
C GLN A 136 33.77 -0.80 20.27
N SER A 137 33.00 -1.75 19.72
CA SER A 137 33.35 -2.39 18.44
C SER A 137 33.45 -1.38 17.30
N THR A 138 32.51 -0.44 17.21
CA THR A 138 32.51 0.60 16.16
C THR A 138 33.71 1.53 16.32
N TRP A 139 34.10 1.86 17.55
CA TRP A 139 35.28 2.68 17.81
C TRP A 139 36.57 1.97 17.42
N TYR A 140 36.71 0.69 17.75
CA TYR A 140 37.85 -0.13 17.34
C TYR A 140 38.03 -0.13 15.81
N ASP A 141 36.94 -0.25 15.06
CA ASP A 141 36.97 -0.18 13.59
C ASP A 141 37.45 1.21 13.08
N ILE A 142 37.03 2.30 13.74
CA ILE A 142 37.49 3.65 13.43
C ILE A 142 39.00 3.77 13.67
N GLU A 143 39.49 3.34 14.83
CA GLU A 143 40.91 3.41 15.19
C GLU A 143 41.78 2.66 14.19
N ASN A 144 41.37 1.45 13.80
CA ASN A 144 42.08 0.65 12.80
C ASN A 144 42.20 1.37 11.44
N ILE A 145 41.14 2.06 11.00
CA ILE A 145 41.18 2.84 9.76
C ILE A 145 42.09 4.06 9.91
N VAL A 146 42.03 4.74 11.05
CA VAL A 146 42.84 5.93 11.35
C VAL A 146 44.32 5.60 11.36
N VAL A 147 44.70 4.49 12.00
CA VAL A 147 46.10 4.03 12.04
C VAL A 147 46.62 3.71 10.64
N LYS A 148 45.79 3.09 9.78
CA LYS A 148 46.17 2.75 8.41
C LYS A 148 46.25 3.95 7.46
N ASN A 149 45.50 5.02 7.72
CA ASN A 149 45.29 6.13 6.78
C ASN A 149 45.50 7.52 7.44
N HIS A 150 46.49 7.62 8.33
CA HIS A 150 46.71 8.79 9.20
C HIS A 150 46.78 10.12 8.42
N ASP A 151 47.57 10.17 7.34
CA ASP A 151 47.79 11.40 6.56
C ASP A 151 46.56 11.85 5.76
N LEU A 152 45.79 10.90 5.23
CA LEU A 152 44.54 11.16 4.49
C LEU A 152 43.47 11.78 5.41
N ILE A 153 43.46 11.38 6.69
CA ILE A 153 42.45 11.80 7.64
C ILE A 153 42.81 13.17 8.23
N LEU A 154 44.09 13.42 8.54
CA LEU A 154 44.56 14.71 9.06
C LEU A 154 44.34 15.87 8.08
N THR A 155 44.44 15.61 6.78
CA THR A 155 44.19 16.63 5.75
C THR A 155 42.71 16.96 5.55
N ASN A 156 41.80 16.15 6.10
CA ASN A 156 40.35 16.37 6.05
C ASN A 156 39.79 16.82 7.40
N VAL A 157 39.82 18.14 7.63
CA VAL A 157 39.36 18.77 8.89
C VAL A 157 37.95 18.32 9.31
N LYS A 158 37.02 18.16 8.36
CA LYS A 158 35.65 17.72 8.66
C LYS A 158 35.62 16.28 9.19
N LEU A 159 36.45 15.41 8.65
CA LEU A 159 36.54 14.03 9.09
C LEU A 159 37.25 13.92 10.45
N ALA A 160 38.35 14.67 10.64
CA ALA A 160 39.05 14.74 11.92
C ALA A 160 38.13 15.17 13.07
N ASN A 161 37.33 16.23 12.87
CA ASN A 161 36.36 16.70 13.86
C ASN A 161 35.27 15.65 14.16
N ALA A 162 34.84 14.89 13.14
CA ALA A 162 33.85 13.83 13.32
C ALA A 162 34.40 12.66 14.15
N ILE A 163 35.68 12.29 13.94
CA ILE A 163 36.37 11.25 14.71
C ILE A 163 36.52 11.67 16.17
N GLU A 164 36.95 12.92 16.41
CA GLU A 164 37.07 13.44 17.78
C GLU A 164 35.72 13.45 18.51
N SER A 165 34.65 13.84 17.80
CA SER A 165 33.29 13.79 18.33
C SER A 165 32.86 12.34 18.64
N ALA A 166 33.14 11.40 17.74
CA ALA A 166 32.83 9.98 17.94
C ALA A 166 33.58 9.39 19.14
N LYS A 167 34.84 9.79 19.37
CA LYS A 167 35.63 9.37 20.54
C LYS A 167 34.96 9.71 21.86
N LYS A 168 34.36 10.91 21.95
CA LYS A 168 33.65 11.37 23.15
C LYS A 168 32.40 10.55 23.45
N LEU A 169 31.80 9.94 22.41
CA LEU A 169 30.56 9.17 22.51
C LEU A 169 30.77 7.68 22.90
N VAL A 170 32.01 7.21 23.00
CA VAL A 170 32.31 5.81 23.36
C VAL A 170 31.66 5.46 24.70
N ASP A 171 31.88 6.30 25.71
CA ASP A 171 31.39 6.11 27.08
C ASP A 171 30.20 7.03 27.43
N GLN A 172 29.69 7.79 26.46
CA GLN A 172 28.61 8.75 26.68
C GLN A 172 27.40 8.41 25.82
N ASP A 173 26.21 8.48 26.43
CA ASP A 173 24.94 8.45 25.72
C ASP A 173 24.43 9.90 25.56
N LEU A 174 23.80 10.18 24.43
CA LEU A 174 23.11 11.44 24.22
C LEU A 174 21.74 11.35 24.91
N SER A 175 21.24 12.46 25.44
CA SER A 175 19.95 12.52 26.14
C SER A 175 18.89 11.79 25.32
N LYS A 176 18.23 10.80 25.92
CA LYS A 176 17.17 10.03 25.27
C LYS A 176 16.14 11.01 24.70
N VAL A 177 16.04 11.07 23.39
CA VAL A 177 14.87 11.70 22.79
C VAL A 177 13.77 10.68 22.93
N ASP A 178 12.78 11.00 23.75
CA ASP A 178 11.54 10.24 23.86
C ASP A 178 10.76 10.46 22.55
N PHE A 179 11.21 9.79 21.49
CA PHE A 179 10.35 9.61 20.35
C PHE A 179 9.25 8.70 20.84
N SER A 180 8.05 9.27 20.97
CA SER A 180 6.82 8.50 20.83
C SER A 180 6.86 7.88 19.44
N GLU A 181 7.61 6.78 19.33
CA GLU A 181 7.47 5.87 18.22
C GLU A 181 5.98 5.54 18.26
N SER A 182 5.30 5.81 17.16
CA SER A 182 4.01 5.20 16.89
C SER A 182 4.26 3.70 16.99
N VAL A 183 4.14 3.16 18.21
CA VAL A 183 4.48 1.79 18.56
C VAL A 183 3.80 0.97 17.48
N ARG A 184 4.60 0.23 16.71
CA ARG A 184 4.07 -0.79 15.80
C ARG A 184 3.31 -1.75 16.71
N ARG A 185 2.03 -1.48 16.93
CA ARG A 185 1.17 -2.32 17.75
C ARG A 185 1.00 -3.60 16.96
N HIS A 186 1.76 -4.61 17.37
CA HIS A 186 1.59 -5.94 16.83
C HIS A 186 0.23 -6.42 17.30
N MET A 187 -0.76 -6.43 16.41
CA MET A 187 -2.03 -7.07 16.72
C MET A 187 -1.83 -8.58 16.66
N GLU A 188 -2.25 -9.26 17.72
CA GLU A 188 -2.49 -10.69 17.68
C GLU A 188 -3.60 -10.97 16.66
N ASP A 189 -3.40 -11.97 15.80
CA ASP A 189 -4.37 -12.27 14.77
C ASP A 189 -5.63 -12.88 15.40
N ARG A 190 -6.66 -12.06 15.59
CA ARG A 190 -7.99 -12.50 16.04
C ARG A 190 -8.89 -12.72 14.83
N VAL A 191 -9.16 -13.98 14.50
CA VAL A 191 -10.02 -14.38 13.39
C VAL A 191 -11.40 -14.76 13.91
N LEU A 192 -12.39 -13.88 13.74
CA LEU A 192 -13.78 -14.10 14.17
C LEU A 192 -14.70 -14.54 13.03
N THR A 193 -14.15 -14.75 11.85
CA THR A 193 -14.89 -15.06 10.63
C THR A 193 -14.39 -16.34 9.98
N LYS A 194 -15.26 -16.97 9.19
CA LYS A 194 -14.91 -18.12 8.35
C LYS A 194 -15.49 -17.91 6.96
N ILE A 195 -14.88 -18.57 6.00
CA ILE A 195 -15.43 -18.65 4.65
C ILE A 195 -16.54 -19.71 4.68
N GLN A 196 -17.71 -19.35 4.16
CA GLN A 196 -18.81 -20.27 3.95
C GLN A 196 -19.10 -20.37 2.46
N ASN A 197 -19.11 -21.61 1.97
CA ASN A 197 -19.44 -21.94 0.60
C ASN A 197 -20.92 -22.28 0.50
N ASP A 198 -21.72 -21.43 -0.14
CA ASP A 198 -23.07 -21.77 -0.60
C ASP A 198 -22.97 -22.23 -2.06
N ARG A 199 -23.87 -23.12 -2.51
CA ARG A 199 -23.90 -23.77 -3.85
C ARG A 199 -23.76 -22.81 -5.05
N LYS A 200 -23.84 -21.50 -4.83
CA LYS A 200 -23.73 -20.43 -5.84
C LYS A 200 -22.56 -19.45 -5.63
N LYS A 201 -22.04 -19.26 -4.41
CA LYS A 201 -20.97 -18.29 -4.09
C LYS A 201 -20.37 -18.50 -2.69
N SER A 202 -19.08 -18.19 -2.54
CA SER A 202 -18.42 -18.11 -1.24
C SER A 202 -18.75 -16.75 -0.58
N CYS A 203 -18.90 -16.74 0.74
CA CYS A 203 -19.10 -15.54 1.53
C CYS A 203 -18.31 -15.59 2.84
N LEU A 204 -18.00 -14.41 3.40
CA LEU A 204 -17.40 -14.30 4.72
C LEU A 204 -18.51 -14.21 5.77
N VAL A 205 -18.54 -15.12 6.73
CA VAL A 205 -19.55 -15.17 7.80
C VAL A 205 -18.92 -15.17 9.18
N ALA A 206 -19.66 -14.71 10.18
CA ALA A 206 -19.21 -14.73 11.56
C ALA A 206 -19.21 -16.16 12.14
N THR A 207 -18.19 -16.49 12.93
CA THR A 207 -18.09 -17.79 13.63
C THR A 207 -18.87 -17.82 14.95
N GLN A 208 -19.19 -16.63 15.47
CA GLN A 208 -19.90 -16.37 16.72
C GLN A 208 -20.64 -15.03 16.63
N LEU A 209 -21.36 -14.62 17.67
CA LEU A 209 -21.87 -13.26 17.76
C LEU A 209 -20.69 -12.28 17.87
N ILE A 210 -20.62 -11.32 16.94
CA ILE A 210 -19.65 -10.22 16.97
C ILE A 210 -20.41 -8.94 17.28
N ARG A 211 -20.06 -8.25 18.36
CA ARG A 211 -20.73 -7.01 18.82
C ARG A 211 -20.04 -5.76 18.28
N PRO A 212 -20.74 -4.61 18.20
CA PRO A 212 -20.12 -3.38 17.79
C PRO A 212 -18.91 -3.04 18.68
N GLY A 213 -17.83 -2.54 18.07
CA GLY A 213 -16.56 -2.26 18.76
C GLY A 213 -15.56 -3.42 18.73
N GLU A 214 -16.00 -4.66 18.45
CA GLU A 214 -15.07 -5.78 18.25
C GLU A 214 -14.40 -5.71 16.87
N THR A 215 -13.13 -6.10 16.82
CA THR A 215 -12.34 -6.16 15.59
C THR A 215 -11.99 -7.61 15.22
N SER A 216 -11.83 -7.84 13.93
CA SER A 216 -11.23 -9.08 13.40
C SER A 216 -10.14 -8.74 12.41
N VAL A 217 -8.98 -9.40 12.56
CA VAL A 217 -7.90 -9.36 11.58
C VAL A 217 -8.17 -10.46 10.55
N VAL A 218 -8.18 -10.09 9.27
CA VAL A 218 -8.65 -10.99 8.21
C VAL A 218 -7.54 -11.42 7.25
N SER A 219 -6.45 -10.66 7.09
CA SER A 219 -5.40 -11.06 6.15
C SER A 219 -4.00 -10.73 6.65
N ARG A 220 -3.10 -11.73 6.53
CA ARG A 220 -1.67 -11.63 6.87
C ARG A 220 -0.83 -11.09 5.68
N LYS A 221 -1.28 -11.27 4.43
CA LYS A 221 -0.63 -10.82 3.19
C LYS A 221 -1.65 -10.65 2.06
N PHE A 222 -1.54 -9.57 1.27
CA PHE A 222 -2.38 -9.40 0.08
C PHE A 222 -1.94 -10.30 -1.07
N TYR A 223 -2.90 -10.89 -1.79
CA TYR A 223 -2.61 -11.77 -2.94
C TYR A 223 -1.86 -11.03 -4.07
N LEU A 224 -2.31 -9.82 -4.41
CA LEU A 224 -1.64 -8.95 -5.39
C LEU A 224 -1.49 -7.54 -4.84
N THR A 225 -0.38 -6.91 -5.18
CA THR A 225 -0.11 -5.51 -4.88
C THR A 225 0.42 -4.78 -6.10
N ALA A 226 0.19 -3.47 -6.17
CA ALA A 226 0.78 -2.58 -7.17
C ALA A 226 1.13 -1.23 -6.49
N PRO A 227 2.42 -0.88 -6.38
CA PRO A 227 2.86 0.30 -5.62
C PRO A 227 2.48 1.60 -6.33
N ASN A 228 2.33 2.67 -5.54
CA ASN A 228 1.95 3.98 -6.05
C ASN A 228 2.89 4.47 -7.17
N SER A 229 2.30 4.76 -8.33
CA SER A 229 3.05 5.14 -9.53
C SER A 229 3.67 6.55 -9.53
N LYS A 230 3.35 7.36 -8.52
CA LYS A 230 3.93 8.68 -8.27
C LYS A 230 4.91 8.68 -7.08
N LYS A 231 4.91 7.61 -6.28
CA LYS A 231 5.68 7.46 -5.04
C LYS A 231 6.42 6.10 -4.95
N PHE A 232 6.92 5.58 -6.08
CA PHE A 232 7.56 4.25 -6.18
C PHE A 232 8.63 3.97 -5.13
N TYR A 233 9.36 5.00 -4.69
CA TYR A 233 10.50 4.86 -3.78
C TYR A 233 10.13 4.95 -2.29
N ALA A 234 8.86 5.21 -1.97
CA ALA A 234 8.40 5.31 -0.59
C ALA A 234 7.87 3.98 -0.03
N TYR A 235 7.40 3.08 -0.89
CA TYR A 235 6.66 1.89 -0.47
C TYR A 235 7.30 0.62 -1.03
N CYS A 236 7.20 -0.47 -0.25
CA CYS A 236 7.64 -1.78 -0.70
C CYS A 236 6.82 -2.23 -1.92
N ALA A 237 7.48 -2.65 -2.99
CA ALA A 237 6.85 -3.14 -4.20
C ALA A 237 6.14 -4.49 -4.03
N HIS A 238 6.35 -5.19 -2.91
CA HIS A 238 5.72 -6.47 -2.58
C HIS A 238 4.57 -6.31 -1.57
N CYS A 239 4.79 -5.61 -0.46
CA CYS A 239 3.79 -5.51 0.63
C CYS A 239 3.21 -4.11 0.87
N LEU A 240 3.62 -3.09 0.10
CA LEU A 240 3.18 -1.69 0.21
C LEU A 240 3.48 -0.96 1.52
N VAL A 241 4.13 -1.60 2.51
CA VAL A 241 4.60 -0.95 3.74
C VAL A 241 5.51 0.24 3.39
N LEU A 242 5.39 1.34 4.14
CA LEU A 242 6.30 2.50 4.07
C LEU A 242 7.74 2.09 4.42
N VAL A 243 8.70 2.48 3.60
CA VAL A 243 10.10 2.06 3.77
C VAL A 243 11.06 3.24 3.74
N TRP A 244 11.50 3.68 4.91
CA TRP A 244 12.53 4.72 5.06
C TRP A 244 13.87 4.32 4.42
N THR A 245 14.26 3.05 4.59
CA THR A 245 15.54 2.50 4.13
C THR A 245 15.35 1.40 3.10
N ALA A 246 14.66 1.73 2.01
CA ALA A 246 14.31 0.75 0.99
C ALA A 246 15.52 0.15 0.28
N ILE A 247 15.43 -1.16 0.01
CA ILE A 247 16.43 -1.99 -0.68
C ILE A 247 16.04 -2.06 -2.17
N PRO A 248 16.90 -1.68 -3.11
CA PRO A 248 16.58 -1.72 -4.53
C PRO A 248 16.61 -3.15 -5.09
N CYS A 249 15.84 -3.39 -6.15
CA CYS A 249 16.14 -4.48 -7.08
C CYS A 249 17.56 -4.32 -7.64
N ASP A 250 18.25 -5.42 -7.94
CA ASP A 250 19.62 -5.39 -8.47
C ASP A 250 19.67 -5.14 -9.98
N ARG A 251 18.55 -5.35 -10.69
CA ARG A 251 18.47 -5.22 -12.15
C ARG A 251 17.75 -3.94 -12.59
N CYS A 252 16.49 -3.79 -12.22
CA CYS A 252 15.71 -2.59 -12.58
C CYS A 252 15.89 -1.46 -11.57
N ARG A 253 15.49 -0.26 -11.98
CA ARG A 253 15.46 0.97 -11.16
C ARG A 253 14.09 1.29 -10.55
N ILE A 254 13.14 0.35 -10.58
CA ILE A 254 11.72 0.60 -10.26
C ILE A 254 11.35 0.04 -8.89
N SER A 255 11.62 -1.24 -8.70
CA SER A 255 11.12 -1.97 -7.53
C SER A 255 12.06 -1.80 -6.34
N MET A 256 11.48 -1.47 -5.20
CA MET A 256 12.15 -1.28 -3.91
C MET A 256 11.46 -2.14 -2.85
N TYR A 257 12.20 -2.60 -1.84
CA TYR A 257 11.70 -3.57 -0.86
C TYR A 257 12.00 -3.14 0.58
N CYS A 258 11.14 -3.56 1.51
CA CYS A 258 11.32 -3.30 2.94
C CYS A 258 12.34 -4.23 3.62
N SER A 259 12.61 -5.40 3.02
CA SER A 259 13.49 -6.43 3.56
C SER A 259 14.02 -7.32 2.43
N GLU A 260 15.12 -8.02 2.68
CA GLU A 260 15.63 -9.06 1.77
C GLU A 260 14.58 -10.18 1.56
N SER A 261 13.81 -10.51 2.59
CA SER A 261 12.70 -11.46 2.46
C SER A 261 11.66 -11.00 1.43
N CYS A 262 11.21 -9.73 1.50
CA CYS A 262 10.28 -9.20 0.50
C CYS A 262 10.87 -9.11 -0.90
N LYS A 263 12.18 -8.80 -1.02
CA LYS A 263 12.89 -8.79 -2.30
C LYS A 263 12.93 -10.19 -2.92
N ASN A 264 13.31 -11.19 -2.12
CA ASN A 264 13.43 -12.59 -2.55
C ASN A 264 12.07 -13.22 -2.87
N ASN A 265 11.06 -13.00 -2.02
CA ASN A 265 9.70 -13.51 -2.27
C ASN A 265 9.13 -12.92 -3.55
N ALA A 266 9.24 -11.59 -3.74
CA ALA A 266 8.80 -10.95 -4.98
C ALA A 266 9.53 -11.53 -6.19
N TRP A 267 10.86 -11.71 -6.12
CA TRP A 267 11.66 -12.34 -7.18
C TRP A 267 11.12 -13.73 -7.55
N CYS A 268 10.87 -14.57 -6.55
CA CYS A 268 10.39 -15.94 -6.77
C CYS A 268 8.93 -16.01 -7.22
N GLU A 269 8.09 -15.06 -6.85
CA GLU A 269 6.67 -15.08 -7.20
C GLU A 269 6.38 -14.46 -8.57
N TYR A 270 7.08 -13.38 -8.94
CA TYR A 270 6.79 -12.67 -10.20
C TYR A 270 7.90 -11.73 -10.70
N HIS A 271 8.82 -11.27 -9.84
CA HIS A 271 9.64 -10.11 -10.16
C HIS A 271 10.79 -10.41 -11.12
N ASP A 272 11.29 -11.64 -11.13
CA ASP A 272 12.28 -12.10 -12.10
C ASP A 272 11.82 -11.94 -13.57
N VAL A 273 10.51 -12.12 -13.82
CA VAL A 273 9.88 -11.87 -15.13
C VAL A 273 9.44 -10.41 -15.25
N GLU A 274 8.70 -9.88 -14.27
CA GLU A 274 8.12 -8.54 -14.35
C GLU A 274 9.20 -7.44 -14.41
N CYS A 275 10.42 -7.71 -13.93
CA CYS A 275 11.53 -6.75 -13.88
C CYS A 275 11.85 -6.17 -15.27
N ALA A 276 11.72 -6.97 -16.34
CA ALA A 276 11.91 -6.53 -17.71
C ALA A 276 10.67 -5.80 -18.27
N VAL A 277 9.48 -6.04 -17.73
CA VAL A 277 8.19 -5.56 -18.25
C VAL A 277 7.75 -4.23 -17.61
N LEU A 278 7.89 -4.09 -16.29
CA LEU A 278 7.48 -2.91 -15.52
C LEU A 278 7.96 -1.57 -16.09
N PRO A 279 9.21 -1.45 -16.59
CA PRO A 279 9.67 -0.18 -17.11
C PRO A 279 8.90 0.35 -18.31
N HIS A 280 8.34 -0.55 -19.13
CA HIS A 280 7.48 -0.18 -20.25
C HIS A 280 6.08 0.23 -19.79
N LEU A 281 5.54 -0.44 -18.76
CA LEU A 281 4.23 -0.09 -18.19
C LEU A 281 4.21 1.33 -17.59
N GLN A 282 5.33 1.80 -17.03
CA GLN A 282 5.43 3.16 -16.46
C GLN A 282 5.26 4.29 -17.49
N CYS A 283 5.49 4.03 -18.78
CA CYS A 283 5.33 5.03 -19.83
C CYS A 283 3.85 5.42 -20.02
N ILE A 284 2.91 4.56 -19.64
CA ILE A 284 1.48 4.83 -19.69
C ILE A 284 1.06 5.61 -18.44
N ARG A 285 0.76 6.90 -18.61
CA ARG A 285 0.38 7.82 -17.53
C ARG A 285 -1.13 7.80 -17.23
N ASP A 286 -1.73 6.62 -17.16
CA ASP A 286 -3.16 6.47 -16.86
C ASP A 286 -3.42 5.55 -15.65
N ASN A 287 -4.61 5.65 -15.07
CA ASN A 287 -5.08 4.89 -13.91
C ASN A 287 -5.08 3.37 -14.15
N LEU A 288 -5.11 2.96 -15.41
CA LEU A 288 -5.08 1.55 -15.81
C LEU A 288 -3.73 0.86 -15.56
N TYR A 289 -2.65 1.63 -15.33
CA TYR A 289 -1.34 1.11 -14.95
C TYR A 289 -1.41 0.09 -13.81
N TYR A 290 -2.20 0.37 -12.76
CA TYR A 290 -2.32 -0.54 -11.63
C TYR A 290 -2.90 -1.89 -12.03
N TYR A 291 -3.94 -1.88 -12.87
CA TYR A 291 -4.59 -3.11 -13.30
C TYR A 291 -3.69 -3.93 -14.24
N GLN A 292 -2.83 -3.29 -15.04
CA GLN A 292 -1.80 -3.99 -15.80
C GLN A 292 -0.75 -4.64 -14.90
N VAL A 293 -0.26 -3.93 -13.87
CA VAL A 293 0.71 -4.51 -12.92
C VAL A 293 0.09 -5.68 -12.15
N LEU A 294 -1.14 -5.54 -11.65
CA LEU A 294 -1.85 -6.61 -10.96
C LEU A 294 -2.09 -7.81 -11.88
N ALA A 295 -2.50 -7.58 -13.13
CA ALA A 295 -2.72 -8.63 -14.12
C ALA A 295 -1.43 -9.34 -14.53
N LEU A 296 -0.31 -8.61 -14.66
CA LEU A 296 1.01 -9.18 -14.93
C LEU A 296 1.40 -10.16 -13.82
N ARG A 297 1.33 -9.71 -12.56
CA ARG A 297 1.64 -10.53 -11.40
C ARG A 297 0.71 -11.74 -11.28
N ALA A 298 -0.59 -11.56 -11.49
CA ALA A 298 -1.56 -12.65 -11.49
C ALA A 298 -1.25 -13.69 -12.57
N THR A 299 -0.88 -13.24 -13.77
CA THR A 299 -0.56 -14.11 -14.91
C THR A 299 0.72 -14.92 -14.65
N ILE A 300 1.77 -14.28 -14.12
CA ILE A 300 3.02 -14.98 -13.78
C ILE A 300 2.79 -16.00 -12.66
N LYS A 301 2.06 -15.61 -11.60
CA LYS A 301 1.69 -16.52 -10.50
C LYS A 301 0.88 -17.71 -11.01
N ALA A 302 -0.11 -17.49 -11.87
CA ALA A 302 -0.90 -18.56 -12.48
C ALA A 302 -0.01 -19.54 -13.26
N ILE A 303 0.84 -19.05 -14.15
CA ILE A 303 1.71 -19.92 -14.96
C ILE A 303 2.62 -20.76 -14.05
N ARG A 304 3.13 -20.19 -12.95
CA ARG A 304 3.97 -20.91 -11.97
C ARG A 304 3.19 -21.95 -11.18
N GLU A 305 2.05 -21.57 -10.63
CA GLU A 305 1.18 -22.42 -9.82
C GLU A 305 0.76 -23.68 -10.59
N PHE A 306 0.47 -23.53 -11.88
CA PHE A 306 0.05 -24.63 -12.75
C PHE A 306 1.19 -25.31 -13.51
N GLY A 307 2.44 -24.89 -13.33
CA GLY A 307 3.61 -25.53 -13.94
C GLY A 307 3.81 -25.27 -15.44
N GLY A 308 3.30 -24.15 -15.96
CA GLY A 308 3.51 -23.70 -17.33
C GLY A 308 2.22 -23.36 -18.08
N VAL A 309 2.36 -22.66 -19.22
CA VAL A 309 1.22 -22.19 -20.04
C VAL A 309 0.38 -23.36 -20.56
N ALA A 310 1.03 -24.42 -21.05
CA ALA A 310 0.34 -25.58 -21.59
C ALA A 310 -0.49 -26.32 -20.53
N ALA A 311 -0.01 -26.40 -19.29
CA ALA A 311 -0.75 -27.00 -18.18
C ALA A 311 -1.92 -26.10 -17.77
N LEU A 312 -1.67 -24.82 -17.55
CA LEU A 312 -2.70 -23.82 -17.22
C LEU A 312 -3.85 -23.79 -18.25
N ARG A 313 -3.55 -23.95 -19.55
CA ARG A 313 -4.57 -23.95 -20.62
C ARG A 313 -5.48 -25.17 -20.57
N ARG A 314 -5.02 -26.31 -20.04
CA ARG A 314 -5.85 -27.53 -19.91
C ARG A 314 -6.80 -27.48 -18.72
N GLU A 315 -6.56 -26.57 -17.79
CA GLU A 315 -7.36 -26.46 -16.58
C GLU A 315 -8.72 -25.80 -16.82
N SER A 316 -9.74 -26.35 -16.18
CA SER A 316 -11.05 -25.71 -16.11
C SER A 316 -11.09 -24.77 -14.92
N LEU A 317 -10.53 -23.57 -15.10
CA LEU A 317 -10.47 -22.54 -14.06
C LEU A 317 -11.82 -21.88 -13.78
N SER A 318 -12.79 -22.02 -14.69
CA SER A 318 -14.13 -21.46 -14.56
C SER A 318 -15.05 -22.44 -13.83
N GLY A 319 -15.42 -22.11 -12.59
CA GLY A 319 -16.30 -22.94 -11.79
C GLY A 319 -16.47 -22.39 -10.38
N PHE A 320 -17.41 -22.95 -9.63
CA PHE A 320 -17.55 -22.61 -8.21
C PHE A 320 -16.31 -23.11 -7.44
N ASP A 321 -15.60 -22.21 -6.78
CA ASP A 321 -14.42 -22.55 -5.98
C ASP A 321 -14.85 -23.16 -4.63
N VAL A 322 -14.92 -24.49 -4.58
CA VAL A 322 -15.29 -25.24 -3.37
C VAL A 322 -14.21 -25.15 -2.29
N ASN A 323 -12.96 -24.83 -2.65
CA ASN A 323 -11.79 -24.84 -1.79
C ASN A 323 -11.10 -23.47 -1.77
N PHE A 324 -11.87 -22.41 -1.49
CA PHE A 324 -11.36 -21.05 -1.48
C PHE A 324 -10.09 -20.90 -0.62
N ASP A 325 -9.02 -20.47 -1.26
CA ASP A 325 -7.72 -20.15 -0.69
C ASP A 325 -7.33 -18.75 -1.19
N ASP A 326 -7.30 -17.78 -0.28
CA ASP A 326 -7.01 -16.38 -0.60
C ASP A 326 -5.57 -16.14 -1.10
N THR A 327 -4.75 -17.18 -1.13
CA THR A 327 -3.40 -17.18 -1.68
C THR A 327 -3.29 -17.85 -3.07
N SER A 328 -4.36 -18.50 -3.55
CA SER A 328 -4.38 -19.23 -4.83
C SER A 328 -4.82 -18.38 -6.03
N PHE A 329 -4.35 -18.73 -7.22
CA PHE A 329 -4.83 -18.11 -8.45
C PHE A 329 -6.30 -18.45 -8.73
N ALA A 330 -6.75 -19.67 -8.40
CA ALA A 330 -8.13 -20.11 -8.63
C ALA A 330 -9.16 -19.22 -7.90
N SER A 331 -8.92 -18.90 -6.63
CA SER A 331 -9.82 -18.03 -5.86
C SER A 331 -9.83 -16.59 -6.39
N PHE A 332 -8.69 -16.08 -6.86
CA PHE A 332 -8.63 -14.79 -7.57
C PHE A 332 -9.39 -14.84 -8.90
N TYR A 333 -9.22 -15.90 -9.71
CA TYR A 333 -9.79 -16.02 -11.05
C TYR A 333 -11.31 -16.16 -11.07
N ASN A 334 -11.90 -16.58 -9.95
CA ASN A 334 -13.34 -16.70 -9.74
C ASN A 334 -14.00 -15.46 -9.12
N LEU A 335 -13.23 -14.38 -8.87
CA LEU A 335 -13.80 -13.08 -8.52
C LEU A 335 -14.59 -12.47 -9.69
N ASN A 336 -15.49 -11.54 -9.38
CA ASN A 336 -16.33 -10.87 -10.38
C ASN A 336 -15.48 -10.18 -11.45
N SER A 337 -15.76 -10.45 -12.73
CA SER A 337 -15.08 -9.87 -13.88
C SER A 337 -16.04 -9.22 -14.89
N GLU A 338 -17.31 -8.99 -14.52
CA GLU A 338 -18.35 -8.47 -15.42
C GLU A 338 -18.29 -6.95 -15.62
N VAL A 339 -17.36 -6.51 -16.47
CA VAL A 339 -17.14 -5.09 -16.80
C VAL A 339 -18.15 -4.56 -17.81
N VAL A 340 -18.60 -3.30 -17.69
CA VAL A 340 -19.49 -2.62 -18.66
C VAL A 340 -18.88 -2.55 -20.07
N SER A 341 -19.71 -2.63 -21.13
CA SER A 341 -19.25 -2.72 -22.53
C SER A 341 -18.31 -1.58 -22.94
N ASN A 342 -18.58 -0.33 -22.52
CA ASN A 342 -17.73 0.81 -22.87
C ASN A 342 -16.33 0.74 -22.22
N PHE A 343 -16.20 0.09 -21.07
CA PHE A 343 -14.91 -0.08 -20.41
C PHE A 343 -14.06 -1.20 -21.04
N SER A 344 -14.70 -2.12 -21.78
CA SER A 344 -14.00 -3.23 -22.44
C SER A 344 -12.90 -2.76 -23.40
N LYS A 345 -13.14 -1.70 -24.18
CA LYS A 345 -12.14 -1.14 -25.12
C LYS A 345 -10.84 -0.74 -24.42
N ASN A 346 -10.92 -0.12 -23.25
CA ASN A 346 -9.75 0.28 -22.49
C ASN A 346 -8.98 -0.93 -21.94
N ILE A 347 -9.70 -1.97 -21.51
CA ILE A 347 -9.09 -3.23 -21.05
C ILE A 347 -8.38 -3.93 -22.21
N ILE A 348 -8.97 -3.95 -23.41
CA ILE A 348 -8.36 -4.52 -24.61
C ILE A 348 -7.02 -3.84 -24.90
N LYS A 349 -6.99 -2.51 -24.93
CA LYS A 349 -5.75 -1.74 -25.12
C LYS A 349 -4.69 -2.11 -24.08
N CYS A 350 -5.08 -2.19 -22.81
CA CYS A 350 -4.17 -2.57 -21.73
C CYS A 350 -3.67 -4.00 -21.84
N THR A 351 -4.52 -4.91 -22.32
CA THR A 351 -4.22 -6.32 -22.56
C THR A 351 -3.18 -6.45 -23.65
N CYS A 352 -3.44 -5.86 -24.82
CA CYS A 352 -2.50 -5.89 -25.95
C CYS A 352 -1.15 -5.29 -25.55
N HIS A 353 -1.16 -4.11 -24.91
CA HIS A 353 0.08 -3.49 -24.44
C HIS A 353 0.86 -4.41 -23.50
N LEU A 354 0.21 -4.95 -22.46
CA LEU A 354 0.89 -5.82 -21.50
C LEU A 354 1.42 -7.10 -22.14
N LEU A 355 0.62 -7.74 -23.00
CA LEU A 355 0.99 -8.96 -23.71
C LEU A 355 2.24 -8.72 -24.57
N VAL A 356 2.25 -7.65 -25.35
CA VAL A 356 3.38 -7.32 -26.21
C VAL A 356 4.63 -7.05 -25.38
N MET A 357 4.52 -6.38 -24.23
CA MET A 357 5.69 -6.12 -23.37
C MET A 357 6.23 -7.42 -22.78
N LEU A 358 5.33 -8.32 -22.37
CA LEU A 358 5.71 -9.60 -21.81
C LEU A 358 6.42 -10.48 -22.84
N VAL A 359 5.88 -10.56 -24.06
CA VAL A 359 6.46 -11.34 -25.16
C VAL A 359 7.77 -10.71 -25.64
N LYS A 360 7.81 -9.42 -25.92
CA LYS A 360 8.99 -8.79 -26.54
C LYS A 360 10.16 -8.62 -25.56
N SER A 361 9.90 -8.49 -24.26
CA SER A 361 10.93 -8.25 -23.25
C SER A 361 11.35 -9.51 -22.47
N THR A 362 10.69 -10.66 -22.66
CA THR A 362 10.98 -11.89 -21.90
C THR A 362 10.72 -13.16 -22.72
N ASP A 363 11.49 -14.22 -22.49
CA ASP A 363 11.21 -15.57 -23.00
C ASP A 363 10.29 -16.39 -22.07
N PHE A 364 9.50 -15.72 -21.21
CA PHE A 364 8.71 -16.40 -20.17
C PHE A 364 7.54 -17.22 -20.73
N LEU A 365 6.95 -16.79 -21.84
CA LEU A 365 5.83 -17.48 -22.48
C LEU A 365 6.28 -18.48 -23.55
N VAL A 366 7.24 -18.08 -24.38
CA VAL A 366 7.78 -18.84 -25.51
C VAL A 366 9.25 -18.46 -25.71
N GLU A 367 10.07 -19.38 -26.24
CA GLU A 367 11.49 -19.13 -26.52
C GLU A 367 11.69 -18.21 -27.74
N ASN A 368 12.73 -17.38 -27.72
CA ASN A 368 13.05 -16.41 -28.77
C ASN A 368 11.89 -15.44 -29.06
N SER A 369 11.07 -15.17 -28.05
CA SER A 369 9.83 -14.39 -28.12
C SER A 369 10.04 -12.97 -28.67
N SER A 370 11.19 -12.37 -28.39
CA SER A 370 11.57 -11.03 -28.87
C SER A 370 11.54 -10.89 -30.40
N LYS A 371 11.68 -12.00 -31.13
CA LYS A 371 11.68 -12.03 -32.60
C LYS A 371 10.31 -12.25 -33.23
N PHE A 372 9.29 -12.58 -32.44
CA PHE A 372 7.96 -12.86 -32.96
C PHE A 372 7.38 -11.59 -33.60
N SER A 373 6.96 -11.68 -34.85
CA SER A 373 6.11 -10.67 -35.50
C SER A 373 4.71 -10.67 -34.91
N SER A 374 3.96 -9.58 -35.13
CA SER A 374 2.55 -9.50 -34.76
C SER A 374 1.72 -10.69 -35.22
N SER A 375 1.90 -11.15 -36.46
CA SER A 375 1.16 -12.29 -37.03
C SER A 375 1.54 -13.62 -36.37
N GLU A 376 2.81 -13.83 -36.04
CA GLU A 376 3.27 -15.01 -35.30
C GLU A 376 2.72 -15.03 -33.87
N MET A 377 2.58 -13.86 -33.24
CA MET A 377 1.93 -13.75 -31.93
C MET A 377 0.45 -14.14 -31.99
N VAL A 378 -0.29 -13.67 -33.02
CA VAL A 378 -1.71 -14.04 -33.23
C VAL A 378 -1.87 -15.54 -33.48
N ALA A 379 -0.98 -16.12 -34.29
CA ALA A 379 -1.06 -17.52 -34.68
C ALA A 379 -0.69 -18.48 -33.54
N ASN A 380 0.01 -18.01 -32.51
CA ASN A 380 0.45 -18.85 -31.39
C ASN A 380 -0.66 -19.03 -30.34
N ALA A 381 -1.19 -20.25 -30.23
CA ALA A 381 -2.30 -20.58 -29.34
C ALA A 381 -2.01 -20.35 -27.84
N ASP A 382 -0.75 -20.41 -27.40
CA ASP A 382 -0.37 -20.11 -26.02
C ASP A 382 -0.42 -18.60 -25.76
N ILE A 383 0.10 -17.79 -26.68
CA ILE A 383 0.04 -16.33 -26.62
C ILE A 383 -1.42 -15.86 -26.66
N THR A 384 -2.25 -16.40 -27.55
CA THR A 384 -3.69 -16.06 -27.62
C THR A 384 -4.43 -16.41 -26.33
N PHE A 385 -4.13 -17.58 -25.74
CA PHE A 385 -4.69 -17.97 -24.45
C PHE A 385 -4.29 -16.99 -23.34
N ILE A 386 -3.01 -16.63 -23.26
CA ILE A 386 -2.50 -15.68 -22.27
C ILE A 386 -3.09 -14.28 -22.48
N ALA A 387 -3.37 -13.85 -23.71
CA ALA A 387 -4.08 -12.60 -23.98
C ALA A 387 -5.47 -12.61 -23.32
N GLY A 388 -6.23 -13.69 -23.47
CA GLY A 388 -7.53 -13.87 -22.81
C GLY A 388 -7.43 -13.89 -21.28
N LEU A 389 -6.39 -14.54 -20.75
CA LEU A 389 -6.08 -14.59 -19.32
C LEU A 389 -5.80 -13.18 -18.76
N ILE A 390 -4.91 -12.43 -19.41
CA ILE A 390 -4.56 -11.05 -19.02
C ILE A 390 -5.80 -10.17 -19.04
N TYR A 391 -6.61 -10.23 -20.09
CA TYR A 391 -7.86 -9.46 -20.16
C TYR A 391 -8.75 -9.72 -18.95
N LYS A 392 -8.96 -10.99 -18.61
CA LYS A 392 -9.79 -11.35 -17.46
C LYS A 392 -9.16 -10.90 -16.15
N CYS A 393 -7.84 -11.02 -15.98
CA CYS A 393 -7.14 -10.53 -14.79
C CYS A 393 -7.26 -9.00 -14.62
N ILE A 394 -7.20 -8.22 -15.72
CA ILE A 394 -7.43 -6.78 -15.70
C ILE A 394 -8.89 -6.48 -15.30
N ALA A 395 -9.86 -7.19 -15.91
CA ALA A 395 -11.27 -7.04 -15.59
C ALA A 395 -11.56 -7.31 -14.10
N ILE A 396 -11.04 -8.42 -13.55
CA ILE A 396 -11.12 -8.76 -12.12
C ILE A 396 -10.51 -7.64 -11.29
N SER A 397 -9.28 -7.22 -11.60
CA SER A 397 -8.57 -6.19 -10.83
C SER A 397 -9.32 -4.86 -10.84
N SER A 398 -9.96 -4.50 -11.95
CA SER A 398 -10.72 -3.24 -12.07
C SER A 398 -11.95 -3.15 -11.18
N LEU A 399 -12.52 -4.31 -10.79
CA LEU A 399 -13.76 -4.40 -10.00
C LEU A 399 -13.52 -4.74 -8.52
N ASN A 400 -12.39 -5.38 -8.22
CA ASN A 400 -12.13 -5.98 -6.91
C ASN A 400 -10.93 -5.37 -6.17
N ALA A 401 -10.18 -4.48 -6.82
CA ALA A 401 -9.01 -3.90 -6.19
C ALA A 401 -9.35 -2.77 -5.20
N TYR A 402 -8.60 -2.68 -4.11
CA TYR A 402 -8.72 -1.63 -3.10
C TYR A 402 -7.52 -0.68 -3.16
N TYR A 403 -7.79 0.61 -3.04
CA TYR A 403 -6.73 1.59 -2.77
C TYR A 403 -6.35 1.50 -1.30
N VAL A 404 -5.07 1.28 -1.02
CA VAL A 404 -4.53 1.37 0.34
C VAL A 404 -4.29 2.86 0.63
N ALA A 405 -5.34 3.53 1.07
CA ALA A 405 -5.32 4.96 1.35
C ALA A 405 -4.82 5.25 2.78
N VAL A 406 -4.28 6.45 2.94
CA VAL A 406 -3.75 6.96 4.19
C VAL A 406 -4.80 7.85 4.87
N SER A 407 -4.93 7.75 6.19
CA SER A 407 -5.83 8.56 7.00
C SER A 407 -5.45 10.04 6.98
N GLY A 408 -6.46 10.92 7.10
CA GLY A 408 -6.29 12.37 7.25
C GLY A 408 -6.81 13.19 6.07
N THR A 409 -6.85 14.51 6.25
CA THR A 409 -7.33 15.43 5.22
C THR A 409 -6.31 15.50 4.07
N CYS A 410 -6.75 15.14 2.87
CA CYS A 410 -5.96 15.28 1.66
C CYS A 410 -5.69 16.76 1.40
N ASP A 411 -4.46 17.15 1.02
CA ASP A 411 -4.16 18.53 0.60
C ASP A 411 -4.97 18.98 -0.64
N HIS A 412 -5.62 18.01 -1.31
CA HIS A 412 -6.54 18.21 -2.42
C HIS A 412 -7.96 17.72 -2.08
N TYR A 413 -8.38 17.77 -0.80
CA TYR A 413 -9.71 17.30 -0.40
C TYR A 413 -10.84 18.05 -1.13
N GLU A 414 -10.61 19.32 -1.48
CA GLU A 414 -11.52 20.17 -2.26
C GLU A 414 -11.59 19.77 -3.74
N ASP A 415 -10.61 19.04 -4.26
CA ASP A 415 -10.58 18.49 -5.62
C ASP A 415 -10.23 16.98 -5.60
N PRO A 416 -11.24 16.11 -5.41
CA PRO A 416 -11.06 14.67 -5.44
C PRO A 416 -10.46 14.15 -6.76
N ASN A 417 -10.69 14.83 -7.89
CA ASN A 417 -10.10 14.44 -9.18
C ASN A 417 -8.59 14.70 -9.19
N LEU A 418 -8.14 15.80 -8.57
CA LEU A 418 -6.73 16.08 -8.40
C LEU A 418 -6.06 15.08 -7.45
N CYS A 419 -6.74 14.70 -6.35
CA CYS A 419 -6.29 13.61 -5.48
C CYS A 419 -6.13 12.29 -6.26
N LEU A 420 -7.15 11.93 -7.06
CA LEU A 420 -7.14 10.73 -7.90
C LEU A 420 -5.99 10.78 -8.92
N LYS A 421 -5.79 11.91 -9.59
CA LYS A 421 -4.73 12.12 -10.59
C LYS A 421 -3.32 12.12 -9.99
N ASN A 422 -3.14 12.81 -8.87
CA ASN A 422 -1.84 12.95 -8.20
C ASN A 422 -1.49 11.74 -7.33
N ARG A 423 -2.48 10.90 -7.00
CA ARG A 423 -2.32 9.72 -6.14
C ARG A 423 -1.65 10.10 -4.81
N CYS A 424 -2.01 11.25 -4.25
CA CYS A 424 -1.31 11.80 -3.09
C CYS A 424 -1.53 10.96 -1.82
N CYS A 425 -2.72 10.36 -1.65
CA CYS A 425 -3.09 9.67 -0.42
C CYS A 425 -3.00 8.13 -0.46
N ALA A 426 -2.59 7.50 -1.56
CA ALA A 426 -2.52 6.03 -1.65
C ALA A 426 -1.08 5.51 -1.49
N ARG A 427 -0.89 4.37 -0.82
CA ARG A 427 0.36 3.59 -0.87
C ARG A 427 0.47 2.77 -2.16
N GLY A 428 -0.67 2.36 -2.69
CA GLY A 428 -0.81 1.56 -3.88
C GLY A 428 -2.21 0.98 -3.99
N VAL A 429 -2.33 -0.03 -4.83
CA VAL A 429 -3.56 -0.78 -5.06
C VAL A 429 -3.29 -2.26 -4.72
N ILE A 430 -4.29 -2.93 -4.17
CA ILE A 430 -4.21 -4.34 -3.80
C ILE A 430 -5.39 -5.14 -4.36
N VAL A 431 -5.23 -6.45 -4.47
CA VAL A 431 -6.36 -7.38 -4.53
C VAL A 431 -6.24 -8.31 -3.33
N CYS A 432 -7.29 -8.35 -2.52
CA CYS A 432 -7.44 -9.25 -1.40
C CYS A 432 -8.70 -10.10 -1.64
N PRO A 433 -8.57 -11.33 -2.16
CA PRO A 433 -9.72 -12.18 -2.47
C PRO A 433 -10.68 -12.32 -1.28
N LEU A 434 -10.13 -12.45 -0.06
CA LEU A 434 -10.92 -12.56 1.15
C LEU A 434 -11.81 -11.34 1.44
N ALA A 435 -11.30 -10.12 1.19
CA ALA A 435 -12.11 -8.90 1.30
C ALA A 435 -13.24 -8.85 0.27
N CYS A 436 -13.07 -9.52 -0.88
CA CYS A 436 -14.05 -9.57 -1.95
C CYS A 436 -15.25 -10.49 -1.63
N LEU A 437 -15.15 -11.32 -0.58
CA LEU A 437 -16.24 -12.16 -0.09
C LEU A 437 -17.25 -11.42 0.80
N MET A 438 -16.91 -10.20 1.25
CA MET A 438 -17.82 -9.35 2.01
C MET A 438 -18.87 -8.74 1.08
N SER A 439 -20.15 -8.85 1.42
CA SER A 439 -21.24 -8.30 0.60
C SER A 439 -21.33 -6.78 0.70
N ASN A 440 -21.95 -6.15 -0.31
CA ASN A 440 -22.33 -4.74 -0.22
C ASN A 440 -23.60 -4.53 0.60
N ASP A 441 -23.56 -3.61 1.55
CA ASP A 441 -24.75 -3.01 2.17
C ASP A 441 -24.55 -1.49 2.34
N CYS A 442 -25.59 -0.68 2.12
CA CYS A 442 -25.52 0.76 2.34
C CYS A 442 -25.64 1.14 3.83
N ASN A 443 -26.07 0.23 4.70
CA ASN A 443 -25.95 0.32 6.16
C ASN A 443 -25.16 -0.89 6.68
N PRO A 444 -23.84 -0.94 6.39
CA PRO A 444 -23.03 -2.13 6.61
C PRO A 444 -22.91 -2.50 8.09
N ASN A 445 -22.61 -3.78 8.35
CA ASN A 445 -22.33 -4.27 9.71
C ASN A 445 -20.83 -4.29 10.04
N ALA A 446 -19.97 -3.99 9.06
CA ALA A 446 -18.54 -3.84 9.25
C ALA A 446 -17.96 -2.63 8.50
N GLU A 447 -16.88 -2.08 9.05
CA GLU A 447 -16.01 -1.07 8.42
C GLU A 447 -14.60 -1.63 8.32
N LEU A 448 -13.92 -1.44 7.19
CA LEU A 448 -12.57 -1.95 6.96
C LEU A 448 -11.53 -0.82 6.99
N CYS A 449 -10.32 -1.15 7.43
CA CYS A 449 -9.14 -0.33 7.19
C CYS A 449 -7.90 -1.21 6.96
N PHE A 450 -6.81 -0.56 6.60
CA PHE A 450 -5.51 -1.19 6.46
C PHE A 450 -4.58 -0.65 7.54
N THR A 451 -3.78 -1.53 8.14
CA THR A 451 -2.79 -1.17 9.17
C THR A 451 -1.48 -0.69 8.57
N GLU A 452 -0.63 -0.08 9.40
CA GLU A 452 0.70 0.40 9.02
C GLU A 452 1.59 -0.69 8.38
N ASP A 453 1.50 -1.92 8.87
CA ASP A 453 2.14 -3.12 8.33
C ASP A 453 1.35 -3.77 7.18
N CYS A 454 0.34 -3.08 6.66
CA CYS A 454 -0.48 -3.47 5.53
C CYS A 454 -1.26 -4.79 5.74
N LYS A 455 -1.83 -4.99 6.93
CA LYS A 455 -2.85 -6.01 7.20
C LYS A 455 -4.25 -5.44 7.00
N LEU A 456 -5.20 -6.30 6.65
CA LEU A 456 -6.63 -5.96 6.59
C LEU A 456 -7.27 -6.22 7.96
N VAL A 457 -7.92 -5.20 8.51
CA VAL A 457 -8.69 -5.28 9.76
C VAL A 457 -10.07 -4.72 9.51
N PHE A 458 -11.09 -5.36 10.09
CA PHE A 458 -12.42 -4.77 10.11
C PHE A 458 -12.94 -4.60 11.55
N LEU A 459 -13.70 -3.53 11.73
CA LEU A 459 -14.52 -3.22 12.90
C LEU A 459 -15.93 -3.72 12.65
N CYS A 460 -16.52 -4.39 13.63
CA CYS A 460 -17.96 -4.59 13.70
C CYS A 460 -18.64 -3.28 14.10
N THR A 461 -19.52 -2.74 13.25
CA THR A 461 -20.28 -1.50 13.50
C THR A 461 -21.71 -1.79 13.98
N ARG A 462 -22.21 -3.00 13.70
CA ARG A 462 -23.54 -3.50 14.08
C ARG A 462 -23.44 -5.00 14.38
N SER A 463 -24.14 -5.49 15.40
CA SER A 463 -24.08 -6.91 15.77
C SER A 463 -24.23 -7.87 14.57
N ILE A 464 -23.31 -8.83 14.47
CA ILE A 464 -23.31 -9.88 13.44
C ILE A 464 -23.54 -11.21 14.15
N ALA A 465 -24.71 -11.83 13.93
CA ALA A 465 -25.00 -13.13 14.51
C ALA A 465 -24.09 -14.22 13.92
N LYS A 466 -23.92 -15.32 14.65
CA LYS A 466 -23.21 -16.50 14.14
C LYS A 466 -23.80 -16.94 12.79
N ASP A 467 -22.92 -17.31 11.86
CA ASP A 467 -23.22 -17.74 10.49
C ASP A 467 -23.89 -16.66 9.60
N ASN A 468 -24.05 -15.42 10.08
CA ASN A 468 -24.48 -14.30 9.24
C ASN A 468 -23.29 -13.68 8.49
N GLN A 469 -23.58 -13.15 7.29
CA GLN A 469 -22.60 -12.55 6.41
C GLN A 469 -22.07 -11.20 6.93
N VAL A 470 -20.77 -10.99 6.74
CA VAL A 470 -20.11 -9.69 6.92
C VAL A 470 -20.38 -8.81 5.69
N SER A 471 -20.85 -7.59 5.93
CA SER A 471 -21.15 -6.60 4.91
C SER A 471 -20.39 -5.31 5.13
N ILE A 472 -19.92 -4.74 4.02
CA ILE A 472 -19.23 -3.45 3.95
C ILE A 472 -19.95 -2.57 2.92
N SER A 473 -19.65 -1.27 2.90
CA SER A 473 -20.10 -0.42 1.79
C SER A 473 -19.02 -0.34 0.71
N TYR A 474 -19.40 -0.56 -0.56
CA TYR A 474 -18.48 -0.41 -1.68
C TYR A 474 -18.35 1.03 -2.18
N PHE A 475 -19.41 1.85 -2.03
CA PHE A 475 -19.51 3.16 -2.70
C PHE A 475 -19.94 4.29 -1.77
N GLY A 476 -19.91 4.07 -0.47
CA GLY A 476 -20.37 5.00 0.55
C GLY A 476 -21.68 4.52 1.20
N THR A 477 -21.82 4.81 2.48
CA THR A 477 -23.00 4.42 3.27
C THR A 477 -24.19 5.32 2.97
N PHE A 478 -25.35 4.98 3.51
CA PHE A 478 -26.54 5.81 3.37
C PHE A 478 -26.39 7.19 4.00
N TYR A 479 -25.57 7.30 5.04
CA TYR A 479 -25.33 8.53 5.76
C TYR A 479 -24.31 9.44 5.06
N ASP A 480 -23.41 8.89 4.23
CA ASP A 480 -22.40 9.66 3.49
C ASP A 480 -22.87 10.09 2.09
N VAL A 481 -23.58 9.20 1.38
CA VAL A 481 -23.90 9.36 -0.05
C VAL A 481 -25.40 9.19 -0.25
N ASN A 482 -26.05 10.02 -1.08
CA ASN A 482 -27.49 9.93 -1.32
C ASN A 482 -27.89 8.67 -2.13
N LEU A 483 -29.19 8.33 -2.13
CA LEU A 483 -29.70 7.11 -2.76
C LEU A 483 -29.40 7.02 -4.27
N MET A 484 -29.56 8.13 -4.99
CA MET A 484 -29.37 8.15 -6.44
C MET A 484 -27.92 7.82 -6.80
N ASP A 485 -26.97 8.44 -6.11
CA ASP A 485 -25.54 8.23 -6.34
C ASP A 485 -25.12 6.80 -5.96
N ARG A 486 -25.57 6.29 -4.80
CA ARG A 486 -25.26 4.90 -4.39
C ARG A 486 -25.76 3.89 -5.45
N GLN A 487 -26.95 4.09 -5.99
CA GLN A 487 -27.53 3.20 -7.00
C GLN A 487 -26.85 3.35 -8.37
N ALA A 488 -26.51 4.57 -8.78
CA ALA A 488 -25.79 4.83 -10.02
C ALA A 488 -24.42 4.14 -10.01
N ARG A 489 -23.65 4.30 -8.93
CA ARG A 489 -22.33 3.68 -8.78
C ARG A 489 -22.41 2.16 -8.76
N MET A 490 -23.38 1.56 -8.04
CA MET A 490 -23.58 0.10 -8.07
C MET A 490 -23.84 -0.46 -9.47
N ARG A 491 -24.64 0.25 -10.28
CA ARG A 491 -24.95 -0.16 -11.66
C ARG A 491 -23.78 0.02 -12.62
N ILE A 492 -23.02 1.11 -12.47
CA ILE A 492 -21.97 1.49 -13.43
C ILE A 492 -20.62 0.86 -13.07
N GLU A 493 -20.26 0.83 -11.79
CA GLU A 493 -18.89 0.56 -11.34
C GLU A 493 -18.64 -0.89 -10.90
N LYS A 494 -19.64 -1.69 -10.48
CA LYS A 494 -19.36 -3.04 -9.92
C LYS A 494 -20.13 -4.23 -10.47
N CYS A 495 -21.46 -4.17 -10.46
CA CYS A 495 -22.27 -5.40 -10.55
C CYS A 495 -23.46 -5.30 -11.50
N ARG A 496 -23.59 -4.19 -12.26
CA ARG A 496 -24.69 -3.97 -13.22
C ARG A 496 -26.09 -4.20 -12.62
N SER A 497 -26.22 -4.09 -11.30
CA SER A 497 -27.41 -4.45 -10.54
C SER A 497 -27.83 -3.33 -9.59
N LYS A 498 -29.13 -3.30 -9.24
CA LYS A 498 -29.66 -2.40 -8.21
C LYS A 498 -29.28 -2.93 -6.82
N CYS A 499 -28.86 -2.06 -5.92
CA CYS A 499 -28.70 -2.44 -4.51
C CYS A 499 -30.08 -2.59 -3.86
N ASN A 500 -30.30 -3.73 -3.19
CA ASN A 500 -31.58 -4.09 -2.56
C ASN A 500 -31.48 -4.19 -1.02
N CYS A 501 -30.46 -3.58 -0.42
CA CYS A 501 -30.37 -3.47 1.04
C CYS A 501 -31.54 -2.65 1.61
N GLN A 502 -31.78 -2.78 2.91
CA GLN A 502 -32.88 -2.10 3.61
C GLN A 502 -32.85 -0.58 3.36
N ALA A 503 -31.69 0.04 3.56
CA ALA A 503 -31.52 1.48 3.36
C ALA A 503 -31.84 1.98 1.94
N CYS A 504 -31.66 1.12 0.92
CA CYS A 504 -32.03 1.45 -0.45
C CYS A 504 -33.50 1.18 -0.77
N LYS A 505 -34.11 0.16 -0.16
CA LYS A 505 -35.54 -0.16 -0.33
C LYS A 505 -36.44 0.89 0.31
N GLU A 506 -36.05 1.34 1.50
CA GLU A 506 -36.79 2.32 2.30
C GLU A 506 -36.35 3.76 2.03
N ALA A 507 -35.47 3.98 1.04
CA ALA A 507 -34.98 5.30 0.64
C ALA A 507 -34.43 6.15 1.79
N TRP A 508 -33.57 5.56 2.63
CA TRP A 508 -33.06 6.23 3.82
C TRP A 508 -32.31 7.54 3.50
N PRO A 509 -32.54 8.59 4.31
CA PRO A 509 -31.96 9.92 4.12
C PRO A 509 -30.47 9.96 4.45
N SER A 510 -29.74 10.93 3.88
CA SER A 510 -28.33 11.16 4.24
C SER A 510 -28.18 11.75 5.64
N MET A 511 -26.96 11.78 6.19
CA MET A 511 -26.72 12.39 7.49
C MET A 511 -27.10 13.88 7.50
N LYS A 512 -26.83 14.58 6.39
CA LYS A 512 -27.21 15.98 6.21
C LYS A 512 -28.73 16.17 6.27
N ASP A 513 -29.48 15.23 5.71
CA ASP A 513 -30.94 15.27 5.72
C ASP A 513 -31.49 14.92 7.10
N LEU A 514 -30.95 13.89 7.77
CA LEU A 514 -31.27 13.52 9.16
C LEU A 514 -31.07 14.71 10.11
N ALA A 515 -29.96 15.44 9.97
CA ALA A 515 -29.69 16.62 10.79
C ALA A 515 -30.77 17.70 10.62
N ARG A 516 -31.24 17.94 9.39
CA ARG A 516 -32.33 18.91 9.13
C ARG A 516 -33.65 18.49 9.78
N PHE A 517 -33.97 17.20 9.77
CA PHE A 517 -35.19 16.70 10.41
C PHE A 517 -35.19 16.96 11.92
N ILE A 518 -34.05 16.79 12.60
CA ILE A 518 -33.94 17.07 14.05
C ILE A 518 -34.11 18.54 14.36
N VAL A 519 -33.46 19.42 13.60
CA VAL A 519 -33.62 20.88 13.78
C VAL A 519 -35.09 21.29 13.68
N ASN A 520 -35.86 20.61 12.82
CA ASN A 520 -37.30 20.86 12.64
C ASN A 520 -38.19 20.21 13.70
N LEU A 521 -37.69 19.24 14.48
CA LEU A 521 -38.42 18.56 15.56
C LEU A 521 -38.21 19.20 16.94
N ASN A 522 -37.44 20.31 17.02
CA ASN A 522 -37.17 21.04 18.25
C ASN A 522 -38.46 21.25 19.09
N GLY A 523 -38.56 20.55 20.22
CA GLY A 523 -39.67 20.63 21.17
C GLY A 523 -40.44 19.32 21.43
N ILE A 524 -40.21 18.24 20.68
CA ILE A 524 -40.86 16.94 20.94
C ILE A 524 -39.98 16.07 21.83
N LYS A 525 -40.40 15.82 23.08
CA LYS A 525 -39.73 14.89 23.99
C LYS A 525 -39.78 13.47 23.45
N SER A 526 -38.61 12.87 23.22
CA SER A 526 -38.46 11.51 22.74
C SER A 526 -38.16 10.52 23.87
N SER A 527 -38.55 9.25 23.71
CA SER A 527 -38.34 8.21 24.72
C SER A 527 -36.86 7.85 24.96
N TYR A 528 -35.95 8.33 24.13
CA TYR A 528 -34.51 8.03 24.18
C TYR A 528 -33.65 9.20 24.67
N GLU A 529 -34.24 10.34 25.05
CA GLU A 529 -33.50 11.54 25.51
C GLU A 529 -32.55 11.24 26.66
N THR A 530 -33.02 10.56 27.71
CA THR A 530 -32.19 10.22 28.87
C THR A 530 -31.00 9.33 28.48
N LEU A 531 -31.22 8.33 27.62
CA LEU A 531 -30.16 7.45 27.11
C LEU A 531 -29.15 8.24 26.26
N SER A 532 -29.64 9.17 25.44
CA SER A 532 -28.81 10.05 24.62
C SER A 532 -27.92 10.94 25.50
N GLU A 533 -28.49 11.58 26.52
CA GLU A 533 -27.75 12.43 27.47
C GLU A 533 -26.71 11.63 28.24
N GLU A 534 -27.06 10.44 28.74
CA GLU A 534 -26.14 9.55 29.45
C GLU A 534 -24.92 9.19 28.59
N ILE A 535 -25.15 8.70 27.37
CA ILE A 535 -24.07 8.26 26.47
C ILE A 535 -23.22 9.43 25.99
N MET A 536 -23.85 10.54 25.60
CA MET A 536 -23.13 11.72 25.14
C MET A 536 -22.30 12.35 26.26
N SER A 537 -22.82 12.38 27.50
CA SER A 537 -22.07 12.85 28.67
C SER A 537 -20.87 11.94 28.98
N LYS A 538 -21.09 10.62 28.99
CA LYS A 538 -20.04 9.62 29.22
C LYS A 538 -18.85 9.77 28.26
N TRP A 539 -19.13 10.00 26.97
CA TRP A 539 -18.10 10.04 25.92
C TRP A 539 -17.68 11.45 25.50
N LYS A 540 -18.20 12.49 26.16
CA LYS A 540 -17.96 13.90 25.80
C LYS A 540 -16.47 14.21 25.62
N SER A 541 -15.65 13.92 26.63
CA SER A 541 -14.21 14.23 26.57
C SER A 541 -13.50 13.48 25.44
N LEU A 542 -13.84 12.20 25.21
CA LEU A 542 -13.24 11.43 24.13
C LEU A 542 -13.60 12.04 22.76
N ILE A 543 -14.86 12.41 22.56
CA ILE A 543 -15.36 13.05 21.34
C ILE A 543 -14.64 14.40 21.12
N GLU A 544 -14.55 15.24 22.15
CA GLU A 544 -13.85 16.52 22.10
C GLU A 544 -12.37 16.35 21.71
N TYR A 545 -11.66 15.37 22.28
CA TYR A 545 -10.27 15.08 21.89
C TYR A 545 -10.14 14.57 20.45
N LEU A 546 -11.04 13.70 20.01
CA LEU A 546 -11.06 13.20 18.63
C LEU A 546 -11.31 14.31 17.60
N GLU A 547 -12.03 15.36 17.98
CA GLU A 547 -12.29 16.54 17.16
C GLU A 547 -11.15 17.55 17.22
N ALA A 548 -10.57 17.77 18.40
CA ALA A 548 -9.52 18.76 18.59
C ALA A 548 -8.15 18.37 17.99
N SER A 549 -7.86 17.07 17.88
CA SER A 549 -6.52 16.62 17.44
C SER A 549 -6.56 15.40 16.51
N GLU A 550 -5.94 15.52 15.34
CA GLU A 550 -5.73 14.38 14.45
C GLU A 550 -4.70 13.37 14.98
N ASN A 551 -3.84 13.79 15.92
CA ASN A 551 -2.77 12.97 16.47
C ASN A 551 -3.18 12.22 17.74
N PHE A 552 -4.36 12.53 18.29
CA PHE A 552 -4.88 11.80 19.44
C PHE A 552 -5.12 10.32 19.10
N ALA A 553 -4.52 9.43 19.88
CA ALA A 553 -4.69 7.99 19.75
C ALA A 553 -5.51 7.47 20.94
N PRO A 554 -6.76 7.02 20.73
CA PRO A 554 -7.57 6.44 21.80
C PRO A 554 -7.00 5.10 22.28
N LYS A 555 -7.58 4.53 23.35
CA LYS A 555 -7.25 3.19 23.83
C LYS A 555 -8.16 2.16 23.16
N GLU A 556 -7.68 0.93 23.02
CA GLU A 556 -8.49 -0.17 22.46
C GLU A 556 -9.70 -0.50 23.34
N GLN A 557 -9.57 -0.36 24.66
CA GLN A 557 -10.68 -0.49 25.61
C GLN A 557 -11.79 0.53 25.33
N ASP A 558 -11.44 1.74 24.89
CA ASP A 558 -12.43 2.76 24.52
C ASP A 558 -13.24 2.30 23.31
N LEU A 559 -12.62 1.64 22.32
CA LEU A 559 -13.32 1.14 21.14
C LEU A 559 -14.40 0.10 21.49
N VAL A 560 -14.04 -0.87 22.33
CA VAL A 560 -14.96 -1.94 22.76
C VAL A 560 -16.08 -1.36 23.63
N ALA A 561 -15.75 -0.53 24.62
CA ALA A 561 -16.73 0.07 25.51
C ALA A 561 -17.67 1.04 24.77
N PHE A 562 -17.16 1.84 23.84
CA PHE A 562 -17.98 2.73 23.00
C PHE A 562 -18.91 1.91 22.11
N GLY A 563 -18.44 0.80 21.53
CA GLY A 563 -19.25 -0.11 20.73
C GLY A 563 -20.40 -0.75 21.52
N GLN A 564 -20.20 -1.09 22.79
CA GLN A 564 -21.29 -1.58 23.65
C GLN A 564 -22.41 -0.55 23.82
N ASP A 565 -22.06 0.73 24.00
CA ASP A 565 -23.07 1.80 24.10
C ASP A 565 -23.74 2.09 22.74
N VAL A 566 -23.01 1.97 21.62
CA VAL A 566 -23.60 2.00 20.27
C VAL A 566 -24.68 0.91 20.14
N GLN A 567 -24.41 -0.30 20.62
CA GLN A 567 -25.40 -1.39 20.59
C GLN A 567 -26.66 -1.05 21.39
N LYS A 568 -26.53 -0.48 22.59
CA LYS A 568 -27.68 -0.06 23.41
C LYS A 568 -28.59 0.93 22.66
N VAL A 569 -27.99 1.88 21.94
CA VAL A 569 -28.75 2.86 21.14
C VAL A 569 -29.40 2.22 19.92
N ILE A 570 -28.70 1.30 19.24
CA ILE A 570 -29.28 0.52 18.15
C ILE A 570 -30.51 -0.25 18.65
N ASP A 571 -30.45 -0.88 19.82
CA ASP A 571 -31.56 -1.65 20.39
C ASP A 571 -32.74 -0.76 20.81
N ALA A 572 -32.46 0.47 21.26
CA ALA A 572 -33.49 1.41 21.71
C ALA A 572 -34.18 2.16 20.56
N VAL A 573 -33.44 2.57 19.51
CA VAL A 573 -33.93 3.50 18.48
C VAL A 573 -33.77 2.98 17.05
N GLY A 574 -32.87 2.03 16.81
CA GLY A 574 -32.64 1.45 15.48
C GLY A 574 -31.93 2.37 14.48
N GLN A 575 -32.11 2.07 13.19
CA GLN A 575 -31.65 2.85 12.03
C GLN A 575 -32.78 2.93 10.98
N PRO A 576 -32.95 4.05 10.23
CA PRO A 576 -32.08 5.23 10.19
C PRO A 576 -32.38 6.20 11.33
N HIS A 577 -31.38 6.57 12.13
CA HIS A 577 -31.54 7.57 13.20
C HIS A 577 -30.26 8.38 13.37
N PHE A 578 -30.40 9.69 13.63
CA PHE A 578 -29.26 10.60 13.74
C PHE A 578 -28.32 10.20 14.86
N LEU A 579 -28.82 9.95 16.08
CA LEU A 579 -27.98 9.57 17.22
C LEU A 579 -27.21 8.28 16.93
N THR A 580 -27.90 7.24 16.45
CA THR A 580 -27.28 5.96 16.11
C THR A 580 -26.20 6.12 15.05
N THR A 581 -26.47 6.94 14.02
CA THR A 581 -25.53 7.21 12.94
C THR A 581 -24.31 8.01 13.42
N THR A 582 -24.53 9.04 14.24
CA THR A 582 -23.46 9.84 14.87
C THR A 582 -22.54 8.97 15.70
N LEU A 583 -23.09 8.09 16.54
CA LEU A 583 -22.27 7.21 17.38
C LEU A 583 -21.50 6.18 16.53
N ILE A 584 -22.10 5.61 15.47
CA ILE A 584 -21.36 4.73 14.54
C ILE A 584 -20.21 5.48 13.86
N LEU A 585 -20.40 6.74 13.46
CA LEU A 585 -19.35 7.57 12.87
C LEU A 585 -18.18 7.80 13.85
N TYR A 586 -18.45 8.08 15.12
CA TYR A 586 -17.40 8.18 16.14
C TYR A 586 -16.73 6.84 16.43
N LEU A 587 -17.48 5.73 16.45
CA LEU A 587 -16.91 4.39 16.59
C LEU A 587 -15.91 4.08 15.47
N ILE A 588 -16.30 4.39 14.21
CA ILE A 588 -15.41 4.28 13.05
C ILE A 588 -14.19 5.20 13.18
N LYS A 589 -14.38 6.43 13.69
CA LYS A 589 -13.28 7.38 13.91
C LYS A 589 -12.28 6.86 14.95
N ILE A 590 -12.75 6.30 16.07
CA ILE A 590 -11.92 5.66 17.10
C ILE A 590 -11.11 4.51 16.47
N PHE A 591 -11.79 3.63 15.73
CA PHE A 591 -11.17 2.50 15.03
C PHE A 591 -10.08 2.93 14.05
N LYS A 592 -10.36 3.94 13.20
CA LYS A 592 -9.37 4.45 12.24
C LYS A 592 -8.17 5.10 12.95
N ARG A 593 -8.36 5.84 14.04
CA ARG A 593 -7.23 6.40 14.83
C ARG A 593 -6.32 5.34 15.44
N LEU A 594 -6.89 4.19 15.80
CA LEU A 594 -6.15 3.05 16.36
C LEU A 594 -5.36 2.29 15.30
N TYR A 595 -5.99 2.03 14.15
CA TYR A 595 -5.53 0.98 13.24
C TYR A 595 -5.24 1.44 11.83
N GLU A 596 -5.87 2.50 11.34
CA GLU A 596 -5.69 2.92 9.94
C GLU A 596 -4.27 3.47 9.72
N ILE A 597 -3.73 3.18 8.53
CA ILE A 597 -2.49 3.77 8.03
C ILE A 597 -2.50 5.28 8.21
N LYS A 598 -1.46 5.81 8.85
CA LYS A 598 -1.23 7.22 9.11
C LYS A 598 -0.39 7.87 8.02
N ARG A 599 -0.55 9.19 7.90
CA ARG A 599 0.27 10.03 7.01
C ARG A 599 1.73 9.92 7.42
N ILE A 600 2.63 9.92 6.44
CA ILE A 600 4.06 10.03 6.69
C ILE A 600 4.28 11.37 7.40
N VAL A 601 4.61 11.33 8.68
CA VAL A 601 4.99 12.52 9.45
C VAL A 601 6.50 12.63 9.39
N VAL A 602 6.98 13.74 8.82
CA VAL A 602 8.40 14.08 8.77
C VAL A 602 8.60 15.32 9.64
N PRO A 603 9.57 15.34 10.57
CA PRO A 603 9.87 16.51 11.38
C PRO A 603 10.06 17.78 10.54
N ASN A 604 9.56 18.91 11.05
CA ASN A 604 9.73 20.24 10.44
C ASN A 604 11.11 20.86 10.69
N LYS A 605 11.96 20.23 11.51
CA LYS A 605 13.31 20.69 11.83
C LYS A 605 14.23 19.49 11.95
N CYS A 606 15.52 19.71 11.73
CA CYS A 606 16.53 18.68 12.00
C CYS A 606 16.61 18.39 13.50
N TRP A 607 16.93 17.15 13.85
CA TRP A 607 17.35 16.73 15.19
C TRP A 607 18.62 17.45 15.64
#